data_AF-A0A416JEM1-F1
#
_entry.id   AF-A0A416JEM1-F1
#
_cell.length_a   1.000
_cell.length_b   1.000
_cell.length_c   1.000
_cell.angle_alpha   90.00
_cell.angle_beta   90.00
_cell.angle_gamma   90.00
#
_symmetry.space_group_name_H-M   'P 1'
#
loop_
_entity.id
_entity.type
_entity.pdbx_description
1 polymer ?
#
loop_
_entity_poly.entity_id
_entity_poly.type
_entity_poly.pdbx_seq_one_letter_code
_entity_poly.pdbx_strand_id
1 'polypeptide(L)'
;MEFMKYNFMGNKADENVPDQDLSNTTGSSFDDVKTETEESDTQDNSSSVYSDDTSTDTEQSSHNGSVINEQGEHNGPIVSDIDGLYTYGQLAKLLNKPENNLRYLINTFRDYIHPVAVTTSANAKRANFKYSESDYATLKQILAYKEKGIQNAEIMKLLENGPADDNNDNEDDQIDIIGKRILALYKNKLSERDQQIINEFNLVNARNQKAIENLLQKVSDVYLEQREFYESALSETKKQNEILKGQNDKLQKQLTDAQNIISSSKEAYELNNQVISDAQEIILKQSEYIEKLKDELSHDGEQTSEKKGFFSRLFGL
;
A
#
# COMPACT_ATOMS: atom_id res chain seq x y z
N MET A 1 46.75 -15.38 32.44
CA MET A 1 45.48 -14.98 31.81
C MET A 1 44.76 -16.26 31.39
N GLU A 2 43.51 -16.38 31.82
CA GLU A 2 42.72 -17.60 31.82
C GLU A 2 42.44 -18.16 30.42
N PHE A 3 42.48 -19.49 30.31
CA PHE A 3 42.04 -20.27 29.16
C PHE A 3 40.52 -20.45 29.22
N MET A 4 39.77 -19.90 28.27
CA MET A 4 38.38 -20.28 28.03
C MET A 4 38.32 -21.27 26.87
N LYS A 5 38.06 -22.53 27.23
CA LYS A 5 37.85 -23.67 26.33
C LYS A 5 36.35 -23.86 26.15
N TYR A 6 35.81 -23.51 24.99
CA TYR A 6 34.40 -23.77 24.67
C TYR A 6 34.27 -25.13 23.97
N ASN A 7 33.64 -26.08 24.66
CA ASN A 7 33.27 -27.38 24.13
C ASN A 7 31.98 -27.25 23.31
N PHE A 8 32.04 -27.53 22.01
CA PHE A 8 30.86 -27.65 21.13
C PHE A 8 30.73 -29.10 20.67
N MET A 9 30.21 -29.98 21.52
CA MET A 9 29.74 -31.32 21.11
C MET A 9 28.62 -31.80 22.03
N GLY A 10 27.39 -31.69 21.53
CA GLY A 10 26.23 -32.41 22.02
C GLY A 10 25.60 -33.15 20.85
N ASN A 11 26.02 -34.38 20.60
CA ASN A 11 25.34 -35.34 19.73
C ASN A 11 23.99 -35.72 20.35
N LYS A 12 22.91 -35.64 19.58
CA LYS A 12 21.91 -36.71 19.48
C LYS A 12 21.35 -36.74 18.06
N ALA A 13 21.57 -37.89 17.42
CA ALA A 13 20.98 -38.28 16.16
C ALA A 13 19.47 -38.44 16.32
N ASP A 14 18.72 -38.02 15.30
CA ASP A 14 17.49 -38.69 14.91
C ASP A 14 17.40 -38.72 13.39
N GLU A 15 17.10 -39.90 12.89
CA GLU A 15 17.15 -40.31 11.49
C GLU A 15 15.87 -39.87 10.76
N ASN A 16 16.03 -39.15 9.65
CA ASN A 16 15.24 -39.22 8.40
C ASN A 16 15.29 -37.88 7.66
N VAL A 17 16.30 -37.71 6.80
CA VAL A 17 16.27 -36.72 5.72
C VAL A 17 16.77 -37.43 4.46
N PRO A 18 16.06 -37.38 3.31
CA PRO A 18 16.54 -37.99 2.09
C PRO A 18 17.78 -37.25 1.58
N ASP A 19 18.84 -37.98 1.25
CA ASP A 19 20.02 -37.45 0.58
C ASP A 19 19.62 -36.80 -0.76
N GLN A 20 19.66 -35.47 -0.81
CA GLN A 20 19.61 -34.70 -2.04
C GLN A 20 21.03 -34.20 -2.31
N ASP A 21 21.74 -34.96 -3.15
CA ASP A 21 23.01 -34.58 -3.75
C ASP A 21 22.80 -33.30 -4.59
N LEU A 22 23.34 -32.17 -4.12
CA LEU A 22 23.34 -30.88 -4.84
C LEU A 22 24.71 -30.58 -5.45
N SER A 23 25.45 -31.60 -5.89
CA SER A 23 26.55 -31.39 -6.81
C SER A 23 26.01 -31.26 -8.24
N ASN A 24 25.87 -30.02 -8.73
CA ASN A 24 26.18 -29.63 -10.11
C ASN A 24 26.08 -28.11 -10.28
N THR A 25 27.22 -27.45 -10.14
CA THR A 25 27.48 -26.15 -10.73
C THR A 25 27.78 -26.35 -12.22
N THR A 26 26.89 -25.89 -13.08
CA THR A 26 27.24 -25.49 -14.46
C THR A 26 26.50 -24.21 -14.76
N GLY A 27 27.26 -23.14 -14.99
CA GLY A 27 26.75 -21.79 -15.17
C GLY A 27 26.16 -21.52 -16.55
N SER A 28 25.93 -20.23 -16.74
CA SER A 28 25.61 -19.54 -18.00
C SER A 28 24.15 -19.62 -18.45
N SER A 29 23.41 -18.52 -18.27
CA SER A 29 23.09 -17.57 -19.35
C SER A 29 21.91 -16.70 -18.93
N PHE A 30 22.19 -15.43 -18.63
CA PHE A 30 21.17 -14.39 -18.79
C PHE A 30 20.99 -14.19 -20.29
N ASP A 31 19.77 -14.36 -20.79
CA ASP A 31 19.13 -13.42 -21.73
C ASP A 31 17.71 -13.88 -22.11
N ASP A 32 16.84 -12.86 -22.19
CA ASP A 32 15.58 -12.76 -22.94
C ASP A 32 14.40 -13.70 -22.61
N VAL A 33 13.47 -13.18 -21.80
CA VAL A 33 12.03 -13.37 -22.07
C VAL A 33 11.33 -12.01 -21.97
N LYS A 34 11.03 -11.43 -23.15
CA LYS A 34 9.95 -10.46 -23.31
C LYS A 34 8.63 -11.18 -23.02
N THR A 35 7.87 -10.68 -22.05
CA THR A 35 6.43 -10.97 -21.96
C THR A 35 5.66 -9.69 -22.28
N GLU A 36 5.35 -9.51 -23.56
CA GLU A 36 4.15 -8.78 -23.96
C GLU A 36 2.97 -9.74 -23.79
N THR A 37 1.96 -9.37 -23.01
CA THR A 37 0.63 -9.98 -23.12
C THR A 37 -0.43 -8.96 -22.71
N GLU A 38 -0.84 -8.21 -23.73
CA GLU A 38 -2.21 -7.89 -24.13
C GLU A 38 -3.24 -7.44 -23.08
N GLU A 39 -3.68 -6.20 -23.28
CA GLU A 39 -4.95 -5.62 -22.83
C GLU A 39 -6.14 -6.43 -23.34
N SER A 40 -7.17 -6.61 -22.50
CA SER A 40 -8.48 -7.08 -22.94
C SER A 40 -9.50 -5.96 -22.78
N ASP A 41 -9.77 -5.25 -23.88
CA ASP A 41 -10.86 -4.28 -24.00
C ASP A 41 -12.07 -4.94 -24.70
N THR A 42 -13.22 -4.88 -24.01
CA THR A 42 -14.60 -4.76 -24.51
C THR A 42 -15.23 -5.86 -25.40
N GLN A 43 -16.39 -6.40 -25.00
CA GLN A 43 -17.74 -5.96 -25.44
C GLN A 43 -18.86 -6.95 -25.08
N ASP A 44 -19.98 -6.36 -24.66
CA ASP A 44 -21.39 -6.75 -24.83
C ASP A 44 -21.71 -8.08 -25.53
N ASN A 45 -22.60 -8.87 -24.90
CA ASN A 45 -23.90 -9.11 -25.52
C ASN A 45 -24.99 -9.55 -24.53
N SER A 46 -26.09 -8.80 -24.56
CA SER A 46 -27.37 -9.12 -23.93
C SER A 46 -28.19 -10.07 -24.82
N SER A 47 -28.88 -11.04 -24.23
CA SER A 47 -30.16 -11.59 -24.73
C SER A 47 -30.80 -12.35 -23.55
N SER A 48 -31.99 -12.04 -23.02
CA SER A 48 -33.32 -11.71 -23.58
C SER A 48 -34.07 -12.93 -24.13
N VAL A 49 -35.30 -13.10 -23.61
CA VAL A 49 -36.45 -13.90 -24.06
C VAL A 49 -36.34 -15.43 -23.83
N TYR A 50 -37.30 -16.17 -23.22
CA TYR A 50 -38.76 -16.07 -23.16
C TYR A 50 -39.36 -16.61 -21.84
N SER A 51 -40.32 -15.85 -21.30
CA SER A 51 -41.48 -16.39 -20.58
C SER A 51 -42.66 -16.30 -21.54
N ASP A 52 -43.42 -17.37 -21.74
CA ASP A 52 -44.89 -17.35 -21.64
C ASP A 52 -45.48 -18.77 -21.80
N ASP A 53 -46.51 -19.05 -21.01
CA ASP A 53 -47.84 -19.49 -21.48
C ASP A 53 -48.63 -20.21 -20.40
N THR A 54 -49.69 -19.54 -19.89
CA THR A 54 -51.12 -19.97 -19.97
C THR A 54 -51.94 -19.01 -19.09
N SER A 55 -52.54 -17.96 -19.67
CA SER A 55 -53.86 -17.88 -20.32
C SER A 55 -55.07 -17.98 -19.36
N THR A 56 -55.62 -16.78 -19.11
CA THR A 56 -57.03 -16.37 -19.00
C THR A 56 -58.13 -17.42 -18.99
N ASP A 57 -59.04 -17.29 -18.01
CA ASP A 57 -60.47 -17.41 -18.31
C ASP A 57 -61.30 -16.38 -17.54
N THR A 58 -62.22 -15.75 -18.27
CA THR A 58 -63.15 -14.72 -17.82
C THR A 58 -64.55 -15.31 -17.89
N GLU A 59 -65.30 -15.36 -16.79
CA GLU A 59 -66.76 -15.35 -16.89
C GLU A 59 -67.41 -14.43 -15.84
N GLN A 60 -68.44 -13.76 -16.33
CA GLN A 60 -69.24 -12.68 -15.77
C GLN A 60 -70.25 -13.18 -14.72
N SER A 61 -70.83 -12.21 -13.98
CA SER A 61 -72.18 -12.20 -13.34
C SER A 61 -72.05 -11.83 -11.86
N SER A 62 -72.76 -10.86 -11.28
CA SER A 62 -73.79 -9.93 -11.73
C SER A 62 -73.84 -8.75 -10.75
N HIS A 63 -74.36 -7.62 -11.23
CA HIS A 63 -74.81 -6.52 -10.40
C HIS A 63 -75.74 -6.97 -9.26
N ASN A 64 -75.58 -6.40 -8.07
CA ASN A 64 -76.60 -5.53 -7.52
C ASN A 64 -76.03 -4.60 -6.46
N GLY A 65 -76.36 -3.32 -6.61
CA GLY A 65 -75.82 -2.22 -5.83
C GLY A 65 -76.28 -2.21 -4.39
N SER A 66 -75.46 -1.59 -3.56
CA SER A 66 -75.94 -0.93 -2.37
C SER A 66 -75.58 0.54 -2.48
N VAL A 67 -76.63 1.35 -2.63
CA VAL A 67 -76.58 2.78 -2.36
C VAL A 67 -76.23 2.92 -0.88
N ILE A 68 -75.01 3.33 -0.58
CA ILE A 68 -74.65 3.75 0.78
C ILE A 68 -74.21 5.20 0.69
N ASN A 69 -75.13 6.08 1.09
CA ASN A 69 -74.81 7.41 1.57
C ASN A 69 -73.75 7.27 2.67
N GLU A 70 -72.53 7.69 2.42
CA GLU A 70 -71.53 7.84 3.47
C GLU A 70 -71.80 9.12 4.27
N GLN A 71 -72.84 9.09 5.10
CA GLN A 71 -72.81 9.74 6.40
C GLN A 71 -72.43 8.67 7.42
N GLY A 72 -71.16 8.32 7.43
CA GLY A 72 -70.58 7.34 8.34
C GLY A 72 -69.18 7.79 8.75
N GLU A 73 -68.97 7.96 10.05
CA GLU A 73 -67.69 8.34 10.66
C GLU A 73 -66.63 7.26 10.39
N HIS A 74 -65.90 7.41 9.29
CA HIS A 74 -64.77 6.54 8.96
C HIS A 74 -63.46 7.16 9.49
N ASN A 75 -63.08 6.75 10.71
CA ASN A 75 -61.71 6.91 11.26
C ASN A 75 -60.81 5.77 10.76
N GLY A 76 -60.61 5.67 9.44
CA GLY A 76 -59.63 4.79 8.80
C GLY A 76 -58.41 5.57 8.31
N PRO A 77 -57.24 4.92 8.11
CA PRO A 77 -56.06 5.58 7.56
C PRO A 77 -56.40 6.19 6.20
N ILE A 78 -56.17 7.50 6.05
CA ILE A 78 -56.52 8.24 4.85
C ILE A 78 -55.44 7.98 3.81
N VAL A 79 -55.71 7.07 2.88
CA VAL A 79 -54.82 6.76 1.75
C VAL A 79 -55.23 7.67 0.58
N SER A 80 -54.28 8.39 -0.02
CA SER A 80 -54.49 9.08 -1.31
C SER A 80 -54.87 8.04 -2.37
N ASP A 81 -55.73 8.40 -3.32
CA ASP A 81 -55.96 7.50 -4.46
C ASP A 81 -54.61 7.25 -5.17
N ILE A 82 -54.47 6.10 -5.83
CA ILE A 82 -53.25 5.52 -6.45
C ILE A 82 -52.36 6.51 -7.26
N ASP A 83 -52.88 7.67 -7.65
CA ASP A 83 -52.18 8.71 -8.41
C ASP A 83 -51.61 9.87 -7.57
N GLY A 84 -51.52 9.74 -6.23
CA GLY A 84 -50.93 10.78 -5.36
C GLY A 84 -51.78 12.06 -5.26
N LEU A 85 -53.06 11.95 -5.61
CA LEU A 85 -54.01 13.06 -5.71
C LEU A 85 -55.15 12.87 -4.69
N TYR A 86 -55.47 13.92 -3.95
CA TYR A 86 -56.49 13.95 -2.91
C TYR A 86 -57.82 14.45 -3.47
N THR A 87 -58.91 13.76 -3.14
CA THR A 87 -60.25 14.30 -3.27
C THR A 87 -60.51 15.37 -2.20
N TYR A 88 -61.51 16.20 -2.47
CA TYR A 88 -61.93 17.26 -1.56
C TYR A 88 -62.26 16.77 -0.13
N GLY A 89 -62.95 15.62 -0.01
CA GLY A 89 -63.28 15.02 1.28
C GLY A 89 -62.05 14.43 2.00
N GLN A 90 -61.09 13.88 1.26
CA GLN A 90 -59.81 13.40 1.83
C GLN A 90 -59.00 14.56 2.42
N LEU A 91 -58.93 15.71 1.72
CA LEU A 91 -58.28 16.91 2.26
C LEU A 91 -58.95 17.42 3.55
N ALA A 92 -60.29 17.43 3.61
CA ALA A 92 -61.04 17.85 4.79
C ALA A 92 -60.70 17.01 6.02
N LYS A 93 -60.58 15.70 5.84
CA LYS A 93 -60.18 14.77 6.91
C LYS A 93 -58.72 14.96 7.31
N LEU A 94 -57.79 15.07 6.34
CA LEU A 94 -56.34 15.23 6.62
C LEU A 94 -56.02 16.55 7.33
N LEU A 95 -56.71 17.63 6.97
CA LEU A 95 -56.51 18.95 7.56
C LEU A 95 -57.38 19.17 8.82
N ASN A 96 -58.22 18.20 9.17
CA ASN A 96 -59.16 18.27 10.29
C ASN A 96 -60.00 19.57 10.28
N LYS A 97 -60.53 19.94 9.11
CA LYS A 97 -61.40 21.12 8.94
C LYS A 97 -62.70 20.73 8.23
N PRO A 98 -63.83 21.41 8.52
CA PRO A 98 -65.07 21.13 7.82
C PRO A 98 -64.93 21.50 6.34
N GLU A 99 -65.55 20.71 5.48
CA GLU A 99 -65.51 20.86 4.02
C GLU A 99 -65.79 22.31 3.58
N ASN A 100 -66.87 22.92 4.07
CA ASN A 100 -67.24 24.30 3.72
C ASN A 100 -66.10 25.32 3.93
N ASN A 101 -65.28 25.16 4.97
CA ASN A 101 -64.14 26.04 5.23
C ASN A 101 -63.04 25.84 4.19
N LEU A 102 -62.75 24.59 3.81
CA LEU A 102 -61.81 24.33 2.72
C LEU A 102 -62.31 24.85 1.39
N ARG A 103 -63.62 24.82 1.12
CA ARG A 103 -64.19 25.42 -0.10
C ARG A 103 -63.87 26.90 -0.19
N TYR A 104 -64.09 27.59 0.91
CA TYR A 104 -63.84 29.01 1.02
C TYR A 104 -62.35 29.32 0.83
N LEU A 105 -61.47 28.55 1.48
CA LEU A 105 -60.02 28.72 1.35
C LEU A 105 -59.54 28.46 -0.08
N ILE A 106 -59.95 27.35 -0.70
CA ILE A 106 -59.58 27.01 -2.08
C ILE A 106 -60.05 28.09 -3.05
N ASN A 107 -61.27 28.60 -2.89
CA ASN A 107 -61.77 29.68 -3.75
C ASN A 107 -61.06 31.02 -3.50
N THR A 108 -60.69 31.29 -2.24
CA THR A 108 -60.00 32.53 -1.86
C THR A 108 -58.58 32.53 -2.43
N PHE A 109 -57.86 31.40 -2.32
CA PHE A 109 -56.47 31.20 -2.72
C PHE A 109 -56.33 30.45 -4.05
N ARG A 110 -57.30 30.63 -4.95
CA ARG A 110 -57.40 29.88 -6.23
C ARG A 110 -56.18 30.04 -7.15
N ASP A 111 -55.45 31.15 -7.01
CA ASP A 111 -54.27 31.45 -7.83
C ASP A 111 -53.02 30.71 -7.29
N TYR A 112 -53.11 30.07 -6.12
CA TYR A 112 -52.03 29.32 -5.46
C TYR A 112 -52.37 27.84 -5.28
N ILE A 113 -53.62 27.45 -5.55
CA ILE A 113 -54.11 26.07 -5.43
C ILE A 113 -54.60 25.67 -6.81
N HIS A 114 -53.98 24.65 -7.40
CA HIS A 114 -54.13 24.30 -8.81
C HIS A 114 -54.79 22.92 -8.95
N PRO A 115 -56.11 22.81 -8.68
CA PRO A 115 -56.80 21.55 -8.75
C PRO A 115 -56.78 20.97 -10.17
N VAL A 116 -56.54 19.67 -10.25
CA VAL A 116 -56.58 18.90 -11.50
C VAL A 116 -58.02 18.46 -11.75
N ALA A 117 -58.57 18.86 -12.90
CA ALA A 117 -59.91 18.43 -13.31
C ALA A 117 -59.90 16.94 -13.67
N VAL A 118 -60.79 16.17 -13.05
CA VAL A 118 -60.99 14.75 -13.37
C VAL A 118 -62.33 14.63 -14.08
N THR A 119 -62.32 14.56 -15.41
CA THR A 119 -63.53 14.43 -16.20
C THR A 119 -63.95 12.97 -16.28
N THR A 120 -65.13 12.66 -15.75
CA THR A 120 -65.89 11.49 -16.22
C THR A 120 -67.37 11.84 -16.38
N SER A 121 -67.80 11.84 -17.64
CA SER A 121 -69.18 11.92 -18.16
C SER A 121 -69.86 13.30 -18.26
N ALA A 122 -70.46 13.54 -19.43
CA ALA A 122 -71.10 14.78 -19.89
C ALA A 122 -72.41 15.17 -19.15
N ASN A 123 -72.71 14.58 -18.00
CA ASN A 123 -73.91 14.86 -17.20
C ASN A 123 -73.65 15.26 -15.73
N ALA A 124 -72.38 15.46 -15.34
CA ALA A 124 -72.05 15.93 -14.00
C ALA A 124 -72.37 17.43 -13.85
N LYS A 125 -73.30 17.79 -12.95
CA LYS A 125 -73.66 19.19 -12.65
C LYS A 125 -72.56 19.99 -11.93
N ARG A 126 -71.43 19.36 -11.55
CA ARG A 126 -70.25 19.99 -10.96
C ARG A 126 -68.99 19.27 -11.44
N ALA A 127 -67.94 20.02 -11.79
CA ALA A 127 -66.63 19.46 -12.12
C ALA A 127 -66.03 18.78 -10.88
N ASN A 128 -65.56 17.55 -11.04
CA ASN A 128 -64.80 16.83 -10.01
C ASN A 128 -63.33 17.26 -10.13
N PHE A 129 -62.78 17.75 -9.02
CA PHE A 129 -61.40 18.19 -8.93
C PHE A 129 -60.65 17.32 -7.93
N LYS A 130 -59.41 16.98 -8.27
CA LYS A 130 -58.45 16.38 -7.33
C LYS A 130 -57.29 17.36 -7.09
N TYR A 131 -56.64 17.21 -5.94
CA TYR A 131 -55.63 18.14 -5.43
C TYR A 131 -54.33 17.40 -5.22
N SER A 132 -53.22 18.02 -5.62
CA SER A 132 -51.88 17.46 -5.47
C SER A 132 -51.37 17.48 -4.03
N GLU A 133 -50.27 16.79 -3.78
CA GLU A 133 -49.54 16.89 -2.50
C GLU A 133 -49.02 18.31 -2.25
N SER A 134 -48.62 19.04 -3.30
CA SER A 134 -48.29 20.46 -3.20
C SER A 134 -49.49 21.31 -2.80
N ASP A 135 -50.68 21.06 -3.36
CA ASP A 135 -51.90 21.79 -2.98
C ASP A 135 -52.26 21.53 -1.51
N TYR A 136 -52.06 20.29 -1.04
CA TYR A 136 -52.22 19.93 0.36
C TYR A 136 -51.25 20.71 1.26
N ALA A 137 -49.96 20.77 0.89
CA ALA A 137 -48.95 21.51 1.65
C ALA A 137 -49.27 23.01 1.70
N THR A 138 -49.66 23.63 0.58
CA THR A 138 -50.09 25.02 0.52
C THR A 138 -51.32 25.29 1.38
N LEU A 139 -52.32 24.40 1.34
CA LEU A 139 -53.51 24.51 2.20
C LEU A 139 -53.17 24.39 3.69
N LYS A 140 -52.26 23.48 4.05
CA LYS A 140 -51.78 23.31 5.43
C LYS A 140 -51.07 24.57 5.92
N GLN A 141 -50.24 25.19 5.08
CA GLN A 141 -49.56 26.43 5.40
C GLN A 141 -50.53 27.62 5.54
N ILE A 142 -51.51 27.75 4.64
CA ILE A 142 -52.58 28.76 4.74
C ILE A 142 -53.33 28.63 6.06
N LEU A 143 -53.66 27.40 6.47
CA LEU A 143 -54.33 27.14 7.74
C LEU A 143 -53.46 27.52 8.94
N ALA A 144 -52.17 27.21 8.92
CA ALA A 144 -51.25 27.63 9.97
C ALA A 144 -51.17 29.17 10.11
N TYR A 145 -51.12 29.91 9.00
CA TYR A 145 -51.16 31.37 9.03
C TYR A 145 -52.49 31.93 9.53
N LYS A 146 -53.60 31.27 9.16
CA LYS A 146 -54.95 31.61 9.66
C LYS A 146 -55.07 31.41 11.18
N GLU A 147 -54.50 30.34 11.71
CA GLU A 147 -54.46 30.06 13.15
C GLU A 147 -53.61 31.09 13.91
N LYS A 148 -52.59 31.64 13.26
CA LYS A 148 -51.81 32.79 13.75
C LYS A 148 -52.52 34.15 13.59
N GLY A 149 -53.75 34.18 13.08
CA GLY A 149 -54.56 35.39 12.95
C GLY A 149 -54.20 36.29 11.77
N ILE A 150 -53.40 35.81 10.82
CA ILE A 150 -52.93 36.60 9.67
C ILE A 150 -54.09 36.83 8.67
N GLN A 151 -54.17 38.05 8.12
CA GLN A 151 -55.23 38.41 7.17
C GLN A 151 -54.98 37.81 5.78
N ASN A 152 -56.05 37.50 5.02
CA ASN A 152 -55.95 36.87 3.69
C ASN A 152 -54.99 37.59 2.75
N ALA A 153 -55.05 38.92 2.69
CA ALA A 153 -54.21 39.72 1.79
C ALA A 153 -52.72 39.63 2.14
N GLU A 154 -52.39 39.42 3.41
CA GLU A 154 -51.02 39.25 3.87
C GLU A 154 -50.53 37.82 3.63
N ILE A 155 -51.39 36.82 3.83
CA ILE A 155 -51.11 35.42 3.46
C ILE A 155 -50.79 35.32 1.95
N MET A 156 -51.56 35.99 1.08
CA MET A 156 -51.29 36.00 -0.36
C MET A 156 -49.88 36.49 -0.70
N LYS A 157 -49.42 37.56 -0.06
CA LYS A 157 -48.04 38.08 -0.24
C LYS A 157 -46.98 37.14 0.30
N LEU A 158 -47.27 36.42 1.39
CA LEU A 158 -46.36 35.43 1.96
C LEU A 158 -46.24 34.19 1.08
N LEU A 159 -47.31 33.81 0.37
CA LEU A 159 -47.29 32.71 -0.59
C LEU A 159 -46.58 33.08 -1.90
N GLU A 160 -46.66 34.35 -2.34
CA GLU A 160 -45.97 34.85 -3.54
C GLU A 160 -44.44 34.87 -3.38
N ASN A 161 -43.93 35.09 -2.17
CA ASN A 161 -42.50 35.13 -1.89
C ASN A 161 -41.84 33.76 -1.64
N GLY A 162 -42.59 32.66 -1.79
CA GLY A 162 -42.18 31.32 -1.36
C GLY A 162 -42.17 31.17 0.17
N PRO A 163 -42.33 29.94 0.71
CA PRO A 163 -42.41 29.76 2.15
C PRO A 163 -41.13 30.26 2.83
N ALA A 164 -41.28 31.10 3.85
CA ALA A 164 -40.20 31.34 4.80
C ALA A 164 -39.88 30.01 5.47
N ASP A 165 -38.65 29.54 5.22
CA ASP A 165 -38.03 28.34 5.77
C ASP A 165 -37.85 28.49 7.28
N ASP A 166 -38.94 28.28 8.02
CA ASP A 166 -38.99 28.41 9.48
C ASP A 166 -39.62 27.14 10.10
N ASN A 167 -39.34 25.98 9.49
CA ASN A 167 -39.54 24.67 10.10
C ASN A 167 -38.22 24.19 10.69
N ASN A 168 -38.01 24.50 11.95
CA ASN A 168 -37.00 23.88 12.79
C ASN A 168 -37.45 22.46 13.23
N ASP A 169 -37.70 21.60 12.26
CA ASP A 169 -37.92 20.16 12.44
C ASP A 169 -36.79 19.44 11.70
N ASN A 170 -35.70 19.18 12.42
CA ASN A 170 -34.59 18.40 11.92
C ASN A 170 -35.09 16.96 11.77
N GLU A 171 -35.64 16.62 10.60
CA GLU A 171 -36.22 15.31 10.28
C GLU A 171 -35.25 14.18 10.67
N ASP A 172 -33.95 14.44 10.56
CA ASP A 172 -32.87 13.56 10.99
C ASP A 172 -32.92 13.21 12.50
N ASP A 173 -33.24 14.15 13.38
CA ASP A 173 -33.36 13.90 14.82
C ASP A 173 -34.60 13.05 15.15
N GLN A 174 -35.70 13.24 14.41
CA GLN A 174 -36.88 12.40 14.55
C GLN A 174 -36.65 11.00 13.99
N ILE A 175 -35.96 10.88 12.86
CA ILE A 175 -35.54 9.60 12.26
C ILE A 175 -34.62 8.83 13.22
N ASP A 176 -33.67 9.51 13.87
CA ASP A 176 -32.78 8.89 14.87
C ASP A 176 -33.56 8.39 16.11
N ILE A 177 -34.50 9.19 16.62
CA ILE A 177 -35.36 8.79 17.75
C ILE A 177 -36.24 7.58 17.39
N ILE A 178 -36.83 7.56 16.18
CA ILE A 178 -37.65 6.44 15.69
C ILE A 178 -36.77 5.20 15.49
N GLY A 179 -35.60 5.34 14.88
CA GLY A 179 -34.63 4.26 14.67
C GLY A 179 -34.19 3.60 15.97
N LYS A 180 -33.87 4.40 16.99
CA LYS A 180 -33.50 3.92 18.34
C LYS A 180 -34.66 3.16 19.01
N ARG A 181 -35.90 3.64 18.86
CA ARG A 181 -37.09 2.95 19.42
C ARG A 181 -37.37 1.62 18.71
N ILE A 182 -37.25 1.58 17.38
CA ILE A 182 -37.39 0.35 16.60
C ILE A 182 -36.31 -0.66 17.02
N LEU A 183 -35.04 -0.24 17.12
CA LEU A 183 -33.94 -1.09 17.56
C LEU A 183 -34.15 -1.63 18.99
N ALA A 184 -34.67 -0.82 19.91
CA ALA A 184 -35.00 -1.25 21.26
C ALA A 184 -36.16 -2.27 21.28
N LEU A 185 -37.18 -2.09 20.45
CA LEU A 185 -38.28 -3.05 20.31
C LEU A 185 -37.81 -4.40 19.74
N TYR A 186 -36.89 -4.38 18.77
CA TYR A 186 -36.25 -5.60 18.26
C TYR A 186 -35.45 -6.30 19.37
N LYS A 187 -34.60 -5.57 20.10
CA LYS A 187 -33.84 -6.12 21.24
C LYS A 187 -34.73 -6.72 22.33
N ASN A 188 -35.88 -6.10 22.61
CA ASN A 188 -36.82 -6.56 23.63
C ASN A 188 -37.68 -7.76 23.18
N LYS A 189 -37.74 -8.05 21.87
CA LYS A 189 -38.47 -9.19 21.29
C LYS A 189 -37.54 -10.29 20.75
N LEU A 190 -36.22 -10.17 20.96
CA LEU A 190 -35.30 -11.23 20.60
C LEU A 190 -35.66 -12.50 21.37
N SER A 191 -35.80 -13.62 20.66
CA SER A 191 -35.99 -14.90 21.32
C SER A 191 -34.76 -15.22 22.18
N GLU A 192 -34.91 -15.98 23.25
CA GLU A 192 -33.76 -16.49 24.03
C GLU A 192 -32.73 -17.19 23.12
N ARG A 193 -33.20 -17.85 22.04
CA ARG A 193 -32.36 -18.44 21.00
C ARG A 193 -31.53 -17.40 20.25
N ASP A 194 -32.13 -16.28 19.86
CA ASP A 194 -31.43 -15.22 19.13
C ASP A 194 -30.39 -14.54 20.03
N GLN A 195 -30.72 -14.36 21.30
CA GLN A 195 -29.79 -13.81 22.30
C GLN A 195 -28.59 -14.75 22.54
N GLN A 196 -28.83 -16.07 22.59
CA GLN A 196 -27.78 -17.08 22.67
C GLN A 196 -26.87 -17.05 21.44
N ILE A 197 -27.44 -16.99 20.23
CA ILE A 197 -26.67 -16.90 18.97
C ILE A 197 -25.80 -15.64 18.96
N ILE A 198 -26.33 -14.49 19.37
CA ILE A 198 -25.55 -13.24 19.47
C ILE A 198 -24.40 -13.38 20.47
N ASN A 199 -24.64 -14.00 21.63
CA ASN A 199 -23.60 -14.19 22.63
C ASN A 199 -22.49 -15.13 22.15
N GLU A 200 -22.85 -16.23 21.47
CA GLU A 200 -21.88 -17.14 20.85
C GLU A 200 -21.08 -16.44 19.75
N PHE A 201 -21.75 -15.66 18.89
CA PHE A 201 -21.10 -14.89 17.85
C PHE A 201 -20.10 -13.88 18.44
N ASN A 202 -20.49 -13.14 19.48
CA ASN A 202 -19.60 -12.20 20.16
C ASN A 202 -18.39 -12.91 20.79
N LEU A 203 -18.60 -14.09 21.38
CA LEU A 203 -17.52 -14.88 21.97
C LEU A 203 -16.54 -15.39 20.91
N VAL A 204 -17.05 -15.88 19.77
CA VAL A 204 -16.22 -16.29 18.63
C VAL A 204 -15.46 -15.09 18.06
N ASN A 205 -16.13 -13.95 17.89
CA ASN A 205 -15.51 -12.73 17.40
C ASN A 205 -14.36 -12.27 18.31
N ALA A 206 -14.57 -12.25 19.63
CA ALA A 206 -13.53 -11.90 20.59
C ALA A 206 -12.33 -12.89 20.56
N ARG A 207 -12.60 -14.20 20.41
CA ARG A 207 -11.55 -15.22 20.27
C ARG A 207 -10.76 -15.02 18.98
N ASN A 208 -11.44 -14.77 17.87
CA ASN A 208 -10.81 -14.54 16.57
C ASN A 208 -9.97 -13.27 16.59
N GLN A 209 -10.48 -12.18 17.16
CA GLN A 209 -9.75 -10.93 17.32
C GLN A 209 -8.45 -11.15 18.11
N LYS A 210 -8.52 -11.83 19.26
CA LYS A 210 -7.34 -12.18 20.06
C LYS A 210 -6.37 -13.10 19.30
N ALA A 211 -6.86 -14.04 18.51
CA ALA A 211 -6.03 -14.93 17.70
C ALA A 211 -5.27 -14.15 16.61
N ILE A 212 -5.95 -13.20 15.96
CA ILE A 212 -5.34 -12.32 14.95
C ILE A 212 -4.29 -11.43 15.59
N GLU A 213 -4.57 -10.80 16.74
CA GLU A 213 -3.60 -9.99 17.48
C GLU A 213 -2.34 -10.79 17.86
N ASN A 214 -2.52 -12.03 18.36
CA ASN A 214 -1.39 -12.91 18.66
C ASN A 214 -0.60 -13.32 17.42
N LEU A 215 -1.27 -13.56 16.29
CA LEU A 215 -0.60 -13.88 15.02
C LEU A 215 0.21 -12.69 14.54
N LEU A 216 -0.36 -11.48 14.57
CA LEU A 216 0.34 -10.25 14.20
C LEU A 216 1.55 -10.01 15.08
N GLN A 217 1.43 -10.24 16.40
CA GLN A 217 2.57 -10.14 17.30
C GLN A 217 3.68 -11.13 16.93
N LYS A 218 3.35 -12.42 16.72
CA LYS A 218 4.33 -13.43 16.31
C LYS A 218 5.02 -13.10 14.99
N VAL A 219 4.27 -12.61 14.00
CA VAL A 219 4.82 -12.18 12.72
C VAL A 219 5.77 -10.98 12.91
N SER A 220 5.40 -10.03 13.77
CA SER A 220 6.25 -8.89 14.11
C SER A 220 7.54 -9.33 14.81
N ASP A 221 7.45 -10.25 15.77
CA ASP A 221 8.61 -10.75 16.51
C ASP A 221 9.59 -11.48 15.58
N VAL A 222 9.08 -12.38 14.72
CA VAL A 222 9.90 -13.07 13.71
C VAL A 222 10.56 -12.09 12.75
N TYR A 223 9.83 -11.06 12.30
CA TYR A 223 10.39 -10.03 11.43
C TYR A 223 11.53 -9.25 12.11
N LEU A 224 11.37 -8.89 13.38
CA LEU A 224 12.39 -8.19 14.15
C LEU A 224 13.63 -9.07 14.37
N GLU A 225 13.45 -10.33 14.77
CA GLU A 225 14.54 -11.29 14.96
C GLU A 225 15.32 -11.51 13.66
N GLN A 226 14.64 -11.66 12.52
CA GLN A 226 15.29 -11.79 11.22
C GLN A 226 16.08 -10.53 10.86
N ARG A 227 15.51 -9.34 11.08
CA ARG A 227 16.20 -8.07 10.80
C ARG A 227 17.47 -7.96 11.64
N GLU A 228 17.39 -8.22 12.94
CA GLU A 228 18.54 -8.16 13.86
C GLU A 228 19.62 -9.18 13.50
N PHE A 229 19.23 -10.39 13.09
CA PHE A 229 20.15 -11.41 12.61
C PHE A 229 20.92 -10.94 11.37
N TYR A 230 20.22 -10.43 10.35
CA TYR A 230 20.86 -9.97 9.11
C TYR A 230 21.73 -8.74 9.32
N GLU A 231 21.28 -7.78 10.14
CA GLU A 231 22.09 -6.61 10.52
C GLU A 231 23.37 -7.03 11.25
N SER A 232 23.28 -8.00 12.16
CA SER A 232 24.43 -8.54 12.89
C SER A 232 25.40 -9.27 11.96
N ALA A 233 24.89 -10.11 11.06
CA ALA A 233 25.71 -10.83 10.08
C ALA A 233 26.42 -9.89 9.11
N LEU A 234 25.74 -8.83 8.66
CA LEU A 234 26.31 -7.80 7.80
C LEU A 234 27.40 -7.00 8.53
N SER A 235 27.15 -6.65 9.80
CA SER A 235 28.12 -5.94 10.65
C SER A 235 29.40 -6.75 10.87
N GLU A 236 29.26 -8.04 11.18
CA GLU A 236 30.41 -8.94 11.36
C GLU A 236 31.18 -9.13 10.05
N THR A 237 30.48 -9.29 8.92
CA THR A 237 31.12 -9.38 7.59
C THR A 237 31.90 -8.11 7.26
N LYS A 238 31.35 -6.93 7.59
CA LYS A 238 32.04 -5.65 7.39
C LYS A 238 33.32 -5.57 8.23
N LYS A 239 33.26 -5.98 9.49
CA LYS A 239 34.42 -6.03 10.39
C LYS A 239 35.52 -6.98 9.86
N GLN A 240 35.13 -8.15 9.36
CA GLN A 240 36.08 -9.08 8.73
C GLN A 240 36.75 -8.48 7.48
N ASN A 241 35.98 -7.79 6.63
CA ASN A 241 36.52 -7.09 5.47
C ASN A 241 37.51 -5.96 5.86
N GLU A 242 37.22 -5.21 6.92
CA GLU A 242 38.14 -4.18 7.42
C GLU A 242 39.47 -4.79 7.91
N ILE A 243 39.42 -5.94 8.60
CA ILE A 243 40.62 -6.68 9.02
C ILE A 243 41.42 -7.17 7.81
N LEU A 244 40.75 -7.79 6.83
CA LEU A 244 41.40 -8.29 5.61
C LEU A 244 42.04 -7.16 4.81
N LYS A 245 41.36 -6.01 4.69
CA LYS A 245 41.91 -4.83 4.04
C LYS A 245 43.17 -4.34 4.76
N GLY A 246 43.12 -4.21 6.09
CA GLY A 246 44.28 -3.80 6.88
C GLY A 246 45.46 -4.78 6.80
N GLN A 247 45.20 -6.08 6.65
CA GLN A 247 46.25 -7.08 6.37
C GLN A 247 46.83 -6.94 4.97
N ASN A 248 45.98 -6.72 3.96
CA ASN A 248 46.42 -6.53 2.58
C ASN A 248 47.29 -5.27 2.44
N ASP A 249 46.91 -4.16 3.08
CA ASP A 249 47.70 -2.92 3.10
C ASP A 249 49.09 -3.15 3.72
N LYS A 250 49.18 -3.95 4.79
CA LYS A 250 50.46 -4.33 5.41
C LYS A 250 51.31 -5.19 4.47
N LEU A 251 50.71 -6.17 3.79
CA LEU A 251 51.41 -7.04 2.84
C LEU A 251 51.92 -6.24 1.64
N GLN A 252 51.13 -5.31 1.11
CA GLN A 252 51.55 -4.43 0.03
C GLN A 252 52.73 -3.54 0.43
N LYS A 253 52.71 -3.02 1.67
CA LYS A 253 53.85 -2.26 2.20
C LYS A 253 55.10 -3.14 2.31
N GLN A 254 54.98 -4.33 2.88
CA GLN A 254 56.11 -5.27 2.99
C GLN A 254 56.66 -5.66 1.62
N LEU A 255 55.81 -5.86 0.62
CA LEU A 255 56.22 -6.16 -0.74
C LEU A 255 57.01 -4.99 -1.35
N THR A 256 56.51 -3.76 -1.20
CA THR A 256 57.21 -2.55 -1.65
C THR A 256 58.57 -2.40 -0.94
N ASP A 257 58.61 -2.58 0.37
CA ASP A 257 59.85 -2.49 1.16
C ASP A 257 60.87 -3.55 0.70
N ALA A 258 60.43 -4.79 0.46
CA ALA A 258 61.28 -5.86 -0.06
C ALA A 258 61.81 -5.57 -1.48
N GLN A 259 60.96 -5.04 -2.37
CA GLN A 259 61.37 -4.63 -3.71
C GLN A 259 62.45 -3.54 -3.67
N ASN A 260 62.31 -2.56 -2.78
CA ASN A 260 63.30 -1.51 -2.58
C ASN A 260 64.64 -2.09 -2.10
N ILE A 261 64.61 -3.00 -1.11
CA ILE A 261 65.82 -3.67 -0.61
C ILE A 261 66.51 -4.48 -1.71
N ILE A 262 65.75 -5.23 -2.51
CA ILE A 262 66.31 -6.01 -3.63
C ILE A 262 66.94 -5.08 -4.67
N SER A 263 66.29 -3.96 -4.98
CA SER A 263 66.80 -2.98 -5.95
C SER A 263 68.10 -2.35 -5.47
N SER A 264 68.16 -1.88 -4.22
CA SER A 264 69.40 -1.35 -3.62
C SER A 264 70.49 -2.41 -3.52
N SER A 265 70.14 -3.67 -3.20
CA SER A 265 71.10 -4.77 -3.17
C SER A 265 71.66 -5.08 -4.56
N LYS A 266 70.84 -4.97 -5.61
CA LYS A 266 71.28 -5.16 -6.99
C LYS A 266 72.27 -4.06 -7.41
N GLU A 267 71.96 -2.80 -7.12
CA GLU A 267 72.86 -1.66 -7.38
C GLU A 267 74.21 -1.85 -6.65
N ALA A 268 74.19 -2.25 -5.38
CA ALA A 268 75.41 -2.52 -4.62
C ALA A 268 76.22 -3.69 -5.19
N TYR A 269 75.55 -4.73 -5.69
CA TYR A 269 76.21 -5.88 -6.33
C TYR A 269 76.87 -5.48 -7.65
N GLU A 270 76.18 -4.68 -8.48
CA GLU A 270 76.74 -4.13 -9.72
C GLU A 270 77.97 -3.25 -9.45
N LEU A 271 77.90 -2.40 -8.42
CA LEU A 271 79.03 -1.56 -8.01
C LEU A 271 80.23 -2.40 -7.51
N ASN A 272 79.99 -3.44 -6.72
CA ASN A 272 81.04 -4.37 -6.31
C ASN A 272 81.69 -5.08 -7.50
N ASN A 273 80.91 -5.51 -8.49
CA ASN A 273 81.45 -6.13 -9.70
C ASN A 273 82.35 -5.17 -10.47
N GLN A 274 81.98 -3.89 -10.56
CA GLN A 274 82.83 -2.87 -11.18
C GLN A 274 84.15 -2.71 -10.43
N VAL A 275 84.10 -2.58 -9.09
CA VAL A 275 85.31 -2.47 -8.26
C VAL A 275 86.23 -3.69 -8.41
N ILE A 276 85.67 -4.89 -8.48
CA ILE A 276 86.44 -6.13 -8.71
C ILE A 276 87.08 -6.10 -10.10
N SER A 277 86.33 -5.71 -11.13
CA SER A 277 86.86 -5.57 -12.50
C SER A 277 88.01 -4.57 -12.57
N ASP A 278 87.85 -3.39 -11.97
CA ASP A 278 88.88 -2.36 -11.92
C ASP A 278 90.13 -2.85 -11.18
N ALA A 279 89.95 -3.54 -10.06
CA ALA A 279 91.06 -4.14 -9.30
C ALA A 279 91.80 -5.21 -10.11
N GLN A 280 91.08 -6.05 -10.86
CA GLN A 280 91.68 -7.04 -11.76
C GLN A 280 92.53 -6.38 -12.84
N GLU A 281 92.05 -5.28 -13.44
CA GLU A 281 92.82 -4.52 -14.43
C GLU A 281 94.11 -3.93 -13.83
N ILE A 282 94.05 -3.39 -12.61
CA ILE A 282 95.24 -2.85 -11.92
C ILE A 282 96.25 -3.97 -11.63
N ILE A 283 95.79 -5.11 -11.12
CA ILE A 283 96.66 -6.26 -10.84
C ILE A 283 97.36 -6.75 -12.11
N LEU A 284 96.65 -6.84 -13.23
CA LEU A 284 97.23 -7.21 -14.52
C LEU A 284 98.34 -6.23 -14.93
N LYS A 285 98.06 -4.91 -14.91
CA LYS A 285 99.07 -3.88 -15.22
C LYS A 285 100.29 -3.94 -14.31
N GLN A 286 100.08 -4.17 -13.00
CA GLN A 286 101.18 -4.34 -12.05
C GLN A 286 102.00 -5.60 -12.33
N SER A 287 101.34 -6.70 -12.69
CA SER A 287 102.00 -7.96 -13.05
C SER A 287 102.88 -7.79 -14.28
N GLU A 288 102.37 -7.16 -15.34
CA GLU A 288 103.14 -6.81 -16.54
C GLU A 288 104.33 -5.90 -16.22
N TYR A 289 104.15 -4.93 -15.33
CA TYR A 289 105.24 -4.03 -14.91
C TYR A 289 106.34 -4.78 -14.14
N ILE A 290 105.97 -5.68 -13.22
CA ILE A 290 106.92 -6.51 -12.48
C ILE A 290 107.69 -7.42 -13.43
N GLU A 291 107.03 -8.00 -14.43
CA GLU A 291 107.67 -8.84 -15.45
C GLU A 291 108.73 -8.05 -16.23
N LYS A 292 108.41 -6.83 -16.67
CA LYS A 292 109.38 -5.92 -17.31
C LYS A 292 110.57 -5.61 -16.40
N LEU A 293 110.32 -5.26 -15.13
CA LEU A 293 111.39 -4.99 -14.17
C LEU A 293 112.28 -6.21 -13.95
N LYS A 294 111.70 -7.42 -13.91
CA LYS A 294 112.45 -8.66 -13.77
C LYS A 294 113.32 -8.94 -15.01
N ASP A 295 112.80 -8.70 -16.20
CA ASP A 295 113.55 -8.84 -17.45
C ASP A 295 114.72 -7.86 -17.50
N GLU A 296 114.48 -6.58 -17.15
CA GLU A 296 115.52 -5.55 -17.02
C GLU A 296 116.61 -5.94 -16.00
N LEU A 297 116.22 -6.44 -14.83
CA LEU A 297 117.17 -6.89 -13.79
C LEU A 297 117.99 -8.11 -14.24
N SER A 298 117.39 -9.01 -15.02
CA SER A 298 118.07 -10.19 -15.56
C SER A 298 119.16 -9.82 -16.57
N HIS A 299 118.94 -8.75 -17.35
CA HIS A 299 119.91 -8.22 -18.32
C HIS A 299 121.05 -7.41 -17.66
N ASP A 300 120.86 -6.87 -16.47
CA ASP A 300 121.90 -6.13 -15.74
C ASP A 300 123.00 -7.08 -15.19
N GLY A 301 122.67 -8.35 -14.97
CA GLY A 301 123.65 -9.41 -14.68
C GLY A 301 124.62 -9.68 -15.85
N GLU A 302 124.15 -9.54 -17.08
CA GLU A 302 124.98 -9.66 -18.29
C GLU A 302 125.89 -8.44 -18.47
N GLN A 303 125.36 -7.22 -18.29
CA GLN A 303 126.17 -5.99 -18.38
C GLN A 303 127.21 -5.85 -17.26
N THR A 304 126.93 -6.33 -16.06
CA THR A 304 127.92 -6.34 -14.96
C THR A 304 129.04 -7.36 -15.21
N SER A 305 128.76 -8.45 -15.93
CA SER A 305 129.78 -9.41 -16.39
C SER A 305 130.68 -8.80 -17.48
N GLU A 306 130.11 -8.05 -18.42
CA GLU A 306 130.87 -7.32 -19.44
C GLU A 306 131.73 -6.21 -18.84
N LYS A 307 131.22 -5.46 -17.85
CA LYS A 307 132.02 -4.46 -17.13
C LYS A 307 133.14 -5.11 -16.31
N LYS A 308 132.91 -6.24 -15.62
CA LYS A 308 133.99 -6.98 -14.94
C LYS A 308 135.04 -7.52 -15.92
N GLY A 309 134.62 -8.03 -17.07
CA GLY A 309 135.52 -8.46 -18.15
C GLY A 309 136.30 -7.29 -18.78
N PHE A 310 135.66 -6.13 -18.90
CA PHE A 310 136.27 -4.89 -19.38
C PHE A 310 137.31 -4.36 -18.39
N PHE A 311 137.02 -4.31 -17.09
CA PHE A 311 137.99 -3.93 -16.06
C PHE A 311 139.15 -4.93 -15.95
N SER A 312 138.90 -6.23 -16.11
CA SER A 312 139.97 -7.25 -16.16
C SER A 312 140.89 -7.06 -17.38
N ARG A 313 140.34 -6.69 -18.55
CA ARG A 313 141.14 -6.34 -19.75
C ARG A 313 141.89 -5.02 -19.64
N LEU A 314 141.33 -4.02 -18.95
CA LEU A 314 141.95 -2.69 -18.83
C LEU A 314 143.02 -2.61 -17.74
N PHE A 315 142.90 -3.39 -16.67
CA PHE A 315 143.81 -3.33 -15.53
C PHE A 315 144.66 -4.59 -15.32
N GLY A 316 144.51 -5.63 -16.15
CA GLY A 316 145.42 -6.77 -16.20
C GLY A 316 145.64 -7.45 -14.85
N LEU A 317 144.54 -7.66 -14.11
CA LEU A 317 144.52 -8.43 -12.86
C LEU A 317 144.11 -9.87 -13.15
#